data_AF-A0A925Q946-F1
#
_entry.id   AF-A0A925Q946-F1
#
_cell.length_a   1.000
_cell.length_b   1.000
_cell.length_c   1.000
_cell.angle_alpha   90.00
_cell.angle_beta   90.00
_cell.angle_gamma   90.00
#
_symmetry.space_group_name_H-M   'P 1'
#
loop_
_entity.id
_entity.type
_entity.pdbx_description
1 polymer ?
#
loop_
_entity_poly.entity_id
_entity_poly.type
_entity_poly.pdbx_seq_one_letter_code
_entity_poly.pdbx_strand_id
1 'polypeptide(L)'
;HPLVLSNFLRPRLERSRGFEAMDLAGDDRTLVTILEGTVAGDAPKTLRLQRYDTLTGKWLPGTLIYALDPDTVAVTEISRIDGNRFLVVERDELEGDAAKAKRVYSIDLDKTLVDKNLAGKPLAKKLVIDLLHIGNSRGLAESLPQGAPFRFPYLTTESIQVLDRTHVVVVNDNNFSAKGGRGPSVTDATEWIWLELATPL
;
A
#
# COMPACT_ATOMS: atom_id res chain seq x y z
N HIS A 1 -23.07 -10.58 -1.38
CA HIS A 1 -24.45 -10.37 -0.84
C HIS A 1 -25.44 -11.07 -1.75
N PRO A 2 -26.41 -11.87 -1.23
CA PRO A 2 -27.34 -12.65 -2.05
C PRO A 2 -28.03 -11.82 -3.14
N LEU A 3 -28.46 -10.60 -2.83
CA LEU A 3 -29.10 -9.70 -3.81
C LEU A 3 -28.19 -9.24 -4.96
N VAL A 4 -26.87 -9.14 -4.73
CA VAL A 4 -25.91 -8.83 -5.81
C VAL A 4 -25.71 -10.06 -6.68
N LEU A 5 -25.61 -11.24 -6.06
CA LEU A 5 -25.46 -12.52 -6.78
C LEU A 5 -26.72 -12.88 -7.59
N SER A 6 -27.89 -12.45 -7.14
CA SER A 6 -29.17 -12.63 -7.84
C SER A 6 -29.55 -11.45 -8.76
N ASN A 7 -28.63 -10.52 -9.03
CA ASN A 7 -28.82 -9.35 -9.91
C ASN A 7 -29.95 -8.37 -9.51
N PHE A 8 -30.47 -8.47 -8.29
CA PHE A 8 -31.43 -7.50 -7.75
C PHE A 8 -30.77 -6.19 -7.34
N LEU A 9 -29.48 -6.21 -7.01
CA LEU A 9 -28.66 -5.03 -6.75
C LEU A 9 -27.38 -5.08 -7.57
N ARG A 10 -26.90 -3.90 -7.98
CA ARG A 10 -25.60 -3.77 -8.63
C ARG A 10 -24.48 -3.64 -7.59
N PRO A 11 -23.31 -4.26 -7.80
CA PRO A 11 -22.15 -3.98 -6.96
C PRO A 11 -21.78 -2.50 -7.08
N ARG A 12 -21.32 -1.90 -5.98
CA ARG A 12 -20.82 -0.51 -5.95
C ARG A 12 -19.30 -0.42 -6.04
N LEU A 13 -18.66 -1.53 -6.33
CA LEU A 13 -17.22 -1.65 -6.43
C LEU A 13 -16.97 -2.52 -7.66
N GLU A 14 -16.03 -2.10 -8.49
CA GLU A 14 -15.71 -2.82 -9.72
C GLU A 14 -15.05 -4.17 -9.45
N ARG A 15 -14.97 -5.00 -10.49
CA ARG A 15 -14.23 -6.26 -10.42
C ARG A 15 -12.75 -5.98 -10.12
N SER A 16 -12.13 -6.81 -9.28
CA SER A 16 -10.73 -6.65 -8.86
C SER A 16 -10.49 -5.26 -8.30
N ARG A 17 -11.33 -4.89 -7.31
CA ARG A 17 -11.19 -3.67 -6.52
C ARG A 17 -11.51 -3.87 -5.03
N GLY A 18 -11.43 -5.12 -4.56
CA GLY A 18 -11.87 -5.58 -3.25
C GLY A 18 -10.93 -5.17 -2.11
N PHE A 19 -10.87 -5.95 -1.02
CA PHE A 19 -9.81 -5.77 -0.03
C PHE A 19 -8.48 -6.18 -0.64
N GLU A 20 -7.52 -5.26 -0.61
CA GLU A 20 -6.20 -5.46 -1.22
C GLU A 20 -5.12 -5.59 -0.14
N ALA A 21 -5.16 -4.68 0.83
CA ALA A 21 -4.15 -4.57 1.86
C ALA A 21 -4.78 -4.81 3.23
N MET A 22 -4.14 -5.63 4.06
CA MET A 22 -4.57 -5.82 5.45
C MET A 22 -3.43 -6.17 6.41
N ASP A 23 -3.53 -5.70 7.66
CA ASP A 23 -2.63 -6.10 8.75
C ASP A 23 -3.33 -5.96 10.11
N LEU A 24 -2.78 -6.61 11.15
CA LEU A 24 -3.24 -6.51 12.53
C LEU A 24 -2.81 -5.19 13.17
N ALA A 25 -3.73 -4.57 13.91
CA ALA A 25 -3.48 -3.44 14.78
C ALA A 25 -2.72 -3.85 16.06
N GLY A 26 -2.35 -2.87 16.87
CA GLY A 26 -1.57 -3.04 18.09
C GLY A 26 -2.23 -3.84 19.23
N ASP A 27 -3.54 -4.09 19.14
CA ASP A 27 -4.27 -4.96 20.06
C ASP A 27 -4.21 -6.44 19.65
N ASP A 28 -3.48 -6.76 18.57
CA ASP A 28 -3.34 -8.08 17.95
C ASP A 28 -4.69 -8.80 17.71
N ARG A 29 -5.76 -8.01 17.53
CA ARG A 29 -7.15 -8.48 17.41
C ARG A 29 -7.90 -7.78 16.29
N THR A 30 -7.65 -6.49 16.12
CA THR A 30 -8.32 -5.69 15.11
C THR A 30 -7.55 -5.79 13.79
N LEU A 31 -8.16 -6.42 12.79
CA LEU A 31 -7.67 -6.41 11.42
C LEU A 31 -8.01 -5.06 10.78
N VAL A 32 -7.01 -4.37 10.26
CA VAL A 32 -7.15 -3.15 9.46
C VAL A 32 -7.10 -3.54 7.99
N THR A 33 -8.06 -3.10 7.19
CA THR A 33 -8.17 -3.46 5.78
C THR A 33 -8.38 -2.22 4.91
N ILE A 34 -7.75 -2.15 3.75
CA ILE A 34 -7.96 -1.10 2.74
C ILE A 34 -8.54 -1.73 1.46
N LEU A 35 -9.54 -1.07 0.87
CA LEU A 35 -10.02 -1.44 -0.46
C LEU A 35 -9.05 -0.98 -1.54
N GLU A 36 -8.85 -1.77 -2.60
CA GLU A 36 -8.03 -1.41 -3.76
C GLU A 36 -8.64 -0.22 -4.54
N GLY A 37 -9.97 -0.19 -4.66
CA GLY A 37 -10.69 0.78 -5.48
C GLY A 37 -11.70 1.63 -4.73
N THR A 38 -12.01 2.77 -5.35
CA THR A 38 -13.02 3.71 -4.88
C THR A 38 -14.43 3.12 -5.02
N VAL A 39 -15.22 3.18 -3.95
CA VAL A 39 -16.62 2.75 -3.98
C VAL A 39 -17.46 3.80 -4.72
N ALA A 40 -18.37 3.36 -5.59
CA ALA A 40 -19.29 4.22 -6.30
C ALA A 40 -20.09 5.11 -5.33
N GLY A 41 -19.99 6.43 -5.52
CA GLY A 41 -20.55 7.47 -4.66
C GLY A 41 -19.53 8.14 -3.73
N ASP A 42 -18.34 7.55 -3.54
CA ASP A 42 -17.24 8.20 -2.84
C ASP A 42 -16.51 9.19 -3.76
N ALA A 43 -15.73 10.09 -3.16
CA ALA A 43 -14.90 11.02 -3.92
C ALA A 43 -13.85 10.24 -4.76
N PRO A 44 -13.54 10.68 -5.99
CA PRO A 44 -12.49 10.05 -6.80
C PRO A 44 -11.17 9.97 -6.03
N LYS A 45 -10.39 8.90 -6.28
CA LYS A 45 -9.10 8.66 -5.64
C LYS A 45 -9.17 8.57 -4.10
N THR A 46 -10.30 8.11 -3.58
CA THR A 46 -10.42 7.77 -2.16
C THR A 46 -10.76 6.30 -1.98
N LEU A 47 -10.17 5.68 -0.98
CA LEU A 47 -10.32 4.29 -0.61
C LEU A 47 -10.89 4.21 0.80
N ARG A 48 -11.64 3.16 1.09
CA ARG A 48 -12.18 2.93 2.43
C ARG A 48 -11.21 2.06 3.22
N LEU A 49 -10.74 2.59 4.34
CA LEU A 49 -10.04 1.84 5.36
C LEU A 49 -11.03 1.44 6.45
N GLN A 50 -11.12 0.15 6.71
CA GLN A 50 -12.09 -0.46 7.63
C GLN A 50 -11.38 -1.30 8.67
N ARG A 51 -12.05 -1.53 9.79
CA ARG A 51 -11.52 -2.28 10.93
C ARG A 51 -12.46 -3.44 11.27
N TYR A 52 -11.89 -4.60 11.51
CA TYR A 52 -12.62 -5.84 11.79
C TYR A 52 -12.09 -6.48 13.06
N ASP A 53 -12.98 -6.73 14.02
CA ASP A 53 -12.66 -7.45 15.24
C ASP A 53 -12.68 -8.96 14.96
N THR A 54 -11.51 -9.57 14.91
CA THR A 54 -11.34 -11.00 14.61
C THR A 54 -11.89 -11.92 15.68
N LEU A 55 -12.03 -11.46 16.92
CA LEU A 55 -12.57 -12.26 18.01
C LEU A 55 -14.09 -12.35 17.94
N THR A 56 -14.77 -11.21 17.72
CA THR A 56 -16.24 -11.17 17.67
C THR A 56 -16.79 -11.40 16.27
N GLY A 57 -15.93 -11.37 15.25
CA GLY A 57 -16.30 -11.53 13.85
C GLY A 57 -17.08 -10.33 13.29
N LYS A 58 -16.85 -9.12 13.82
CA LYS A 58 -17.67 -7.93 13.53
C LYS A 58 -16.83 -6.80 12.96
N TRP A 59 -17.40 -6.11 11.98
CA TRP A 59 -16.90 -4.82 11.54
C TRP A 59 -17.07 -3.78 12.65
N LEU A 60 -16.01 -3.06 12.96
CA LEU A 60 -16.04 -1.95 13.90
C LEU A 60 -16.60 -0.69 13.21
N PRO A 61 -17.30 0.18 13.94
CA PRO A 61 -17.79 1.43 13.37
C PRO A 61 -16.65 2.38 13.00
N GLY A 62 -16.94 3.33 12.11
CA GLY A 62 -16.01 4.39 11.71
C GLY A 62 -15.11 3.98 10.57
N THR A 63 -15.67 3.90 9.36
CA THR A 63 -14.88 3.82 8.12
C THR A 63 -14.03 5.07 7.98
N LEU A 64 -12.74 4.87 7.76
CA LEU A 64 -11.77 5.92 7.50
C LEU A 64 -11.57 6.10 6.00
N ILE A 65 -11.28 7.32 5.58
CA ILE A 65 -11.07 7.66 4.17
C ILE A 65 -9.57 7.76 3.93
N TYR A 66 -9.04 6.96 3.02
CA TYR A 66 -7.65 7.03 2.58
C TYR A 66 -7.61 7.69 1.20
N ALA A 67 -6.98 8.86 1.07
CA ALA A 67 -6.80 9.50 -0.23
C ALA A 67 -5.54 8.96 -0.91
N LEU A 68 -5.68 8.46 -2.14
CA LEU A 68 -4.55 8.10 -2.99
C LEU A 68 -3.74 9.34 -3.36
N ASP A 69 -2.47 9.12 -3.61
CA ASP A 69 -1.63 10.13 -4.23
C ASP A 69 -2.16 10.53 -5.64
N PRO A 70 -2.05 11.80 -6.04
CA PRO A 70 -2.41 12.24 -7.39
C PRO A 70 -1.76 11.45 -8.53
N ASP A 71 -0.57 10.88 -8.32
CA ASP A 71 0.19 10.13 -9.32
C ASP A 71 -0.04 8.61 -9.25
N THR A 72 -0.70 8.10 -8.20
CA THR A 72 -0.96 6.67 -8.00
C THR A 72 -2.42 6.32 -8.31
N VAL A 73 -2.71 5.02 -8.39
CA VAL A 73 -4.06 4.52 -8.70
C VAL A 73 -4.55 3.44 -7.73
N ALA A 74 -3.65 2.79 -7.00
CA ALA A 74 -3.99 1.70 -6.10
C ALA A 74 -3.02 1.64 -4.91
N VAL A 75 -3.54 1.12 -3.81
CA VAL A 75 -2.74 0.55 -2.71
C VAL A 75 -2.44 -0.90 -3.08
N THR A 76 -1.28 -1.43 -2.70
CA THR A 76 -0.92 -2.85 -2.92
C THR A 76 -0.56 -3.58 -1.63
N GLU A 77 -0.24 -2.87 -0.55
CA GLU A 77 0.08 -3.49 0.74
C GLU A 77 -0.10 -2.50 1.90
N ILE A 78 -0.33 -3.03 3.11
CA ILE A 78 -0.25 -2.33 4.39
C ILE A 78 0.55 -3.17 5.39
N SER A 79 1.44 -2.54 6.15
CA SER A 79 2.21 -3.22 7.20
C SER A 79 2.30 -2.37 8.45
N ARG A 80 2.09 -2.97 9.63
CA ARG A 80 2.11 -2.28 10.92
C ARG A 80 3.53 -1.88 11.28
N ILE A 81 3.65 -0.63 11.72
CA ILE A 81 4.86 -0.07 12.33
C ILE A 81 4.87 -0.41 13.82
N ASP A 82 3.92 0.15 14.56
CA ASP A 82 3.60 -0.15 15.96
C ASP A 82 2.19 0.40 16.26
N GLY A 83 1.55 -0.08 17.33
CA GLY A 83 0.22 0.40 17.73
C GLY A 83 -0.77 0.43 16.55
N ASN A 84 -1.32 1.61 16.26
CA ASN A 84 -2.20 1.87 15.13
C ASN A 84 -1.53 2.71 14.01
N ARG A 85 -0.20 2.59 13.88
CA ARG A 85 0.59 3.22 12.82
C ARG A 85 1.00 2.19 11.77
N PHE A 86 0.90 2.54 10.50
CA PHE A 86 1.10 1.62 9.38
C PHE A 86 1.89 2.26 8.24
N LEU A 87 2.63 1.46 7.51
CA LEU A 87 3.09 1.75 6.15
C LEU A 87 2.04 1.27 5.15
N VAL A 88 1.84 2.02 4.07
CA VAL A 88 0.94 1.69 2.96
C VAL A 88 1.71 1.87 1.66
N VAL A 89 1.72 0.85 0.81
CA VAL A 89 2.37 0.88 -0.50
C VAL A 89 1.34 1.32 -1.54
N GLU A 90 1.71 2.31 -2.36
CA GLU A 90 0.92 2.81 -3.48
C GLU A 90 1.70 2.76 -4.79
N ARG A 91 0.99 2.56 -5.90
CA ARG A 91 1.58 2.48 -7.23
C ARG A 91 0.72 3.11 -8.32
N ASP A 92 1.36 3.56 -9.40
CA ASP A 92 0.71 3.80 -10.69
C ASP A 92 0.56 2.50 -11.52
N GLU A 93 -0.12 2.56 -12.67
CA GLU A 93 -0.28 1.43 -13.63
C GLU A 93 0.95 1.20 -14.54
N LEU A 94 2.06 1.88 -14.31
CA LEU A 94 3.24 1.85 -15.18
C LEU A 94 4.40 1.10 -14.52
N GLU A 95 5.34 0.62 -15.32
CA GLU A 95 6.50 -0.15 -14.84
C GLU A 95 7.77 0.21 -15.62
N GLY A 96 8.91 -0.27 -15.13
CA GLY A 96 10.22 -0.03 -15.75
C GLY A 96 10.50 1.47 -15.92
N ASP A 97 10.94 1.87 -17.10
CA ASP A 97 11.25 3.28 -17.41
C ASP A 97 10.03 4.19 -17.51
N ALA A 98 8.84 3.62 -17.72
CA ALA A 98 7.60 4.39 -17.75
C ALA A 98 7.03 4.67 -16.35
N ALA A 99 7.46 3.93 -15.32
CA ALA A 99 6.99 4.12 -13.95
C ALA A 99 7.22 5.56 -13.46
N LYS A 100 6.18 6.16 -12.87
CA LYS A 100 6.17 7.54 -12.36
C LYS A 100 5.98 7.63 -10.86
N ALA A 101 5.24 6.69 -10.26
CA ALA A 101 4.98 6.65 -8.83
C ALA A 101 4.93 5.21 -8.30
N LYS A 102 5.86 4.92 -7.37
CA LYS A 102 5.90 3.74 -6.52
C LYS A 102 6.29 4.23 -5.12
N ARG A 103 5.33 4.41 -4.22
CA ARG A 103 5.51 5.21 -2.99
C ARG A 103 5.06 4.42 -1.77
N VAL A 104 5.73 4.64 -0.65
CA VAL A 104 5.36 4.09 0.66
C VAL A 104 5.02 5.24 1.59
N TYR A 105 3.83 5.20 2.17
CA TYR A 105 3.28 6.23 3.05
C TYR A 105 3.11 5.70 4.47
N SER A 106 3.44 6.51 5.49
CA SER A 106 3.02 6.22 6.87
C SER A 106 1.67 6.86 7.18
N ILE A 107 0.80 6.14 7.86
CA ILE A 107 -0.46 6.62 8.43
C ILE A 107 -0.54 6.31 9.93
N ASP A 108 -1.35 7.09 10.65
CA ASP A 108 -1.62 6.95 12.08
C ASP A 108 -3.13 7.06 12.29
N LEU A 109 -3.76 5.95 12.69
CA LEU A 109 -5.23 5.89 12.80
C LEU A 109 -5.73 6.55 14.10
N ASP A 110 -4.93 6.60 15.16
CA ASP A 110 -5.40 7.07 16.47
C ASP A 110 -5.82 8.53 16.43
N LYS A 111 -5.08 9.36 15.69
CA LYS A 111 -5.41 10.78 15.51
C LYS A 111 -6.80 10.98 14.95
N THR A 112 -7.15 10.24 13.90
CA THR A 112 -8.45 10.38 13.24
C THR A 112 -9.58 9.67 13.99
N LEU A 113 -9.28 8.58 14.69
CA LEU A 113 -10.27 7.85 15.49
C LEU A 113 -10.70 8.62 16.74
N VAL A 114 -9.81 9.44 17.31
CA VAL A 114 -10.10 10.22 18.52
C VAL A 114 -10.64 11.61 18.20
N ASP A 115 -10.17 12.26 17.13
CA ASP A 115 -10.63 13.60 16.77
C ASP A 115 -11.88 13.56 15.88
N LYS A 116 -13.04 13.87 16.47
CA LYS A 116 -14.32 13.97 15.76
C LYS A 116 -14.32 15.01 14.63
N ASN A 117 -13.44 16.01 14.67
CA ASN A 117 -13.33 17.01 13.60
C ASN A 117 -12.68 16.44 12.33
N LEU A 118 -12.08 15.25 12.42
CA LEU A 118 -11.50 14.51 11.30
C LEU A 118 -12.44 13.44 10.74
N ALA A 119 -13.62 13.23 11.35
CA ALA A 119 -14.60 12.28 10.85
C ALA A 119 -15.01 12.59 9.40
N GLY A 120 -14.89 11.60 8.52
CA GLY A 120 -15.20 11.73 7.10
C GLY A 120 -14.15 12.50 6.27
N LYS A 121 -13.11 13.07 6.89
CA LYS A 121 -11.98 13.67 6.17
C LYS A 121 -10.95 12.58 5.84
N PRO A 122 -10.17 12.76 4.74
CA PRO A 122 -9.06 11.87 4.45
C PRO A 122 -8.04 11.81 5.59
N LEU A 123 -7.53 10.62 5.88
CA LEU A 123 -6.42 10.39 6.78
C LEU A 123 -5.20 11.19 6.33
N ALA A 124 -4.53 11.82 7.30
CA ALA A 124 -3.22 12.39 7.05
C ALA A 124 -2.21 11.24 6.80
N LYS A 125 -1.41 11.38 5.76
CA LYS A 125 -0.33 10.45 5.42
C LYS A 125 0.97 11.22 5.16
N LYS A 126 2.11 10.56 5.38
CA LYS A 126 3.45 11.13 5.15
C LYS A 126 4.23 10.20 4.24
N LEU A 127 4.85 10.73 3.18
CA LEU A 127 5.75 9.96 2.31
C LEU A 127 6.96 9.50 3.12
N VAL A 128 7.27 8.21 3.05
CA VAL A 128 8.42 7.58 3.73
C VAL A 128 9.45 7.11 2.71
N ILE A 129 9.01 6.45 1.64
CA ILE A 129 9.89 5.89 0.61
C ILE A 129 9.31 6.24 -0.77
N ASP A 130 10.17 6.71 -1.67
CA ASP A 130 9.91 6.68 -3.10
C ASP A 130 10.76 5.56 -3.70
N LEU A 131 10.12 4.48 -4.12
CA LEU A 131 10.77 3.28 -4.65
C LEU A 131 11.39 3.51 -6.03
N LEU A 132 11.12 4.64 -6.67
CA LEU A 132 11.80 5.08 -7.89
C LEU A 132 13.02 5.97 -7.61
N HIS A 133 13.28 6.32 -6.35
CA HIS A 133 14.37 7.22 -5.95
C HIS A 133 15.11 6.68 -4.71
N ILE A 134 15.66 5.47 -4.82
CA ILE A 134 16.39 4.81 -3.73
C ILE A 134 17.88 5.13 -3.85
N GLY A 135 18.48 5.62 -2.76
CA GLY A 135 19.92 5.88 -2.70
C GLY A 135 20.75 4.59 -2.68
N ASN A 136 21.88 4.58 -3.39
CA ASN A 136 22.84 3.47 -3.42
C ASN A 136 24.26 3.94 -3.05
N SER A 137 24.39 4.81 -2.05
CA SER A 137 25.68 5.41 -1.65
C SER A 137 26.72 4.37 -1.22
N ARG A 138 26.26 3.22 -0.70
CA ARG A 138 27.09 2.09 -0.29
C ARG A 138 27.39 1.10 -1.42
N GLY A 139 26.83 1.27 -2.62
CA GLY A 139 27.08 0.40 -3.77
C GLY A 139 26.59 -1.04 -3.57
N LEU A 140 25.48 -1.23 -2.86
CA LEU A 140 24.92 -2.56 -2.56
C LEU A 140 24.17 -3.17 -3.75
N ALA A 141 23.66 -2.34 -4.67
CA ALA A 141 23.10 -2.83 -5.93
C ALA A 141 24.24 -3.19 -6.90
N GLU A 142 24.65 -4.46 -6.95
CA GLU A 142 25.83 -4.95 -7.70
C GLU A 142 25.79 -4.65 -9.20
N SER A 143 24.59 -4.51 -9.78
CA SER A 143 24.39 -4.18 -11.20
C SER A 143 24.56 -2.70 -11.53
N LEU A 144 24.82 -1.84 -10.53
CA LEU A 144 24.92 -0.40 -10.68
C LEU A 144 26.25 0.14 -10.13
N PRO A 145 26.81 1.21 -10.73
CA PRO A 145 27.92 1.94 -10.12
C PRO A 145 27.55 2.43 -8.71
N GLN A 146 28.54 2.47 -7.82
CA GLN A 146 28.35 3.04 -6.48
C GLN A 146 27.83 4.49 -6.59
N GLY A 147 26.79 4.80 -5.82
CA GLY A 147 26.14 6.10 -5.82
C GLY A 147 25.10 6.30 -6.92
N ALA A 148 25.02 5.44 -7.94
CA ALA A 148 23.95 5.49 -8.94
C ALA A 148 22.61 5.10 -8.30
N PRO A 149 21.53 5.88 -8.46
CA PRO A 149 20.26 5.61 -7.80
C PRO A 149 19.69 4.27 -8.24
N PHE A 150 19.12 3.54 -7.30
CA PHE A 150 18.40 2.30 -7.54
C PHE A 150 16.90 2.59 -7.70
N ARG A 151 16.25 1.81 -8.57
CA ARG A 151 14.81 1.90 -8.83
C ARG A 151 14.20 0.52 -8.62
N PHE A 152 12.99 0.48 -8.06
CA PHE A 152 12.16 -0.71 -7.90
C PHE A 152 10.80 -0.52 -8.63
N PRO A 153 10.82 -0.51 -9.98
CA PRO A 153 9.70 0.01 -10.78
C PRO A 153 8.73 -1.09 -11.20
N TYR A 154 8.34 -1.96 -10.27
CA TYR A 154 7.46 -3.10 -10.56
C TYR A 154 5.99 -2.74 -10.36
N LEU A 155 5.11 -3.25 -11.24
CA LEU A 155 3.66 -3.09 -11.09
C LEU A 155 3.13 -3.75 -9.80
N THR A 156 3.75 -4.85 -9.40
CA THR A 156 3.27 -5.83 -8.41
C THR A 156 4.16 -5.84 -7.17
N THR A 157 4.52 -4.65 -6.70
CA THR A 157 5.13 -4.48 -5.38
C THR A 157 4.06 -4.71 -4.30
N GLU A 158 3.90 -5.97 -3.90
CA GLU A 158 2.77 -6.48 -3.12
C GLU A 158 3.17 -6.95 -1.72
N SER A 159 4.39 -6.64 -1.28
CA SER A 159 4.74 -6.82 0.13
C SER A 159 5.72 -5.79 0.65
N ILE A 160 5.48 -5.36 1.88
CA ILE A 160 6.42 -4.62 2.71
C ILE A 160 6.34 -5.17 4.13
N GLN A 161 7.48 -5.31 4.79
CA GLN A 161 7.58 -5.73 6.19
C GLN A 161 8.49 -4.79 6.96
N VAL A 162 8.01 -4.29 8.10
CA VAL A 162 8.82 -3.50 9.03
C VAL A 162 9.70 -4.45 9.84
N LEU A 163 11.02 -4.32 9.70
CA LEU A 163 11.97 -5.12 10.48
C LEU A 163 12.29 -4.43 11.82
N ASP A 164 12.51 -3.12 11.76
CA ASP A 164 12.70 -2.26 12.92
C ASP A 164 12.38 -0.79 12.53
N ARG A 165 12.66 0.17 13.43
CA ARG A 165 12.36 1.59 13.21
C ARG A 165 13.10 2.21 12.01
N THR A 166 14.15 1.58 11.53
CA THR A 166 15.04 2.09 10.47
C THR A 166 15.12 1.16 9.26
N HIS A 167 14.51 -0.02 9.30
CA HIS A 167 14.65 -1.01 8.25
C HIS A 167 13.31 -1.61 7.82
N VAL A 168 13.15 -1.75 6.51
CA VAL A 168 12.05 -2.49 5.90
C VAL A 168 12.55 -3.45 4.82
N VAL A 169 11.77 -4.49 4.56
CA VAL A 169 11.90 -5.33 3.36
C VAL A 169 10.73 -5.05 2.45
N VAL A 170 10.99 -4.86 1.16
CA VAL A 170 9.97 -4.71 0.12
C VAL A 170 10.15 -5.81 -0.91
N VAL A 171 9.03 -6.40 -1.37
CA VAL A 171 9.04 -7.54 -2.30
C VAL A 171 8.18 -7.25 -3.52
N ASN A 172 8.69 -7.63 -4.68
CA ASN A 172 7.91 -7.75 -5.90
C ASN A 172 7.33 -9.17 -6.00
N ASP A 173 6.02 -9.30 -6.07
CA ASP A 173 5.40 -10.52 -6.58
C ASP A 173 5.58 -10.52 -8.10
N ASN A 174 6.14 -11.58 -8.66
CA ASN A 174 6.45 -11.59 -10.08
C ASN A 174 5.24 -11.86 -10.97
N ASN A 175 4.06 -12.16 -10.40
CA ASN A 175 2.84 -12.49 -11.12
C ASN A 175 3.12 -13.37 -12.36
N PHE A 176 3.86 -14.46 -12.14
CA PHE A 176 4.51 -15.18 -13.23
C PHE A 176 3.51 -15.55 -14.35
N SER A 177 3.79 -15.22 -15.61
CA SER A 177 5.05 -14.75 -16.20
C SER A 177 5.10 -13.25 -16.57
N ALA A 178 4.65 -12.37 -15.67
CA ALA A 178 4.70 -10.93 -15.90
C ALA A 178 6.11 -10.42 -16.27
N LYS A 179 6.14 -9.28 -16.94
CA LYS A 179 7.34 -8.65 -17.50
C LYS A 179 7.19 -7.15 -17.39
N GLY A 180 8.29 -6.45 -17.16
CA GLY A 180 8.40 -5.02 -17.45
C GLY A 180 9.20 -4.23 -16.42
N GLY A 181 9.32 -4.74 -15.19
CA GLY A 181 10.06 -4.05 -14.13
C GLY A 181 11.55 -3.84 -14.44
N ARG A 182 12.22 -4.84 -15.03
CA ARG A 182 13.65 -4.74 -15.44
C ARG A 182 13.83 -4.60 -16.96
N GLY A 183 12.75 -4.32 -17.69
CA GLY A 183 12.76 -4.13 -19.14
C GLY A 183 11.57 -4.82 -19.81
N PRO A 184 11.12 -4.32 -20.97
CA PRO A 184 9.83 -4.70 -21.57
C PRO A 184 9.73 -6.16 -22.01
N SER A 185 10.84 -6.87 -22.13
CA SER A 185 10.88 -8.30 -22.51
C SER A 185 11.47 -9.21 -21.43
N VAL A 186 11.87 -8.63 -20.30
CA VAL A 186 12.47 -9.35 -19.17
C VAL A 186 11.35 -9.89 -18.29
N THR A 187 11.40 -11.18 -17.98
CA THR A 187 10.46 -11.77 -17.01
C THR A 187 10.82 -11.27 -15.63
N ASP A 188 9.81 -10.78 -14.92
CA ASP A 188 10.03 -10.24 -13.59
C ASP A 188 10.43 -11.39 -12.65
N ALA A 189 11.44 -11.12 -11.83
CA ALA A 189 11.81 -11.99 -10.73
C ALA A 189 10.98 -11.62 -9.50
N THR A 190 10.79 -12.59 -8.60
CA THR A 190 10.47 -12.23 -7.22
C THR A 190 11.72 -11.58 -6.64
N GLU A 191 11.70 -10.25 -6.57
CA GLU A 191 12.84 -9.45 -6.13
C GLU A 191 12.57 -8.91 -4.73
N TRP A 192 13.58 -9.01 -3.86
CA TRP A 192 13.53 -8.57 -2.48
C TRP A 192 14.56 -7.46 -2.29
N ILE A 193 14.15 -6.35 -1.70
CA ILE A 193 15.06 -5.27 -1.32
C ILE A 193 14.96 -5.00 0.17
N TRP A 194 16.11 -4.90 0.82
CA TRP A 194 16.22 -4.41 2.19
C TRP A 194 16.61 -2.94 2.14
N LEU A 195 15.76 -2.07 2.68
CA LEU A 195 15.97 -0.64 2.73
C LEU A 195 16.30 -0.17 4.14
N GLU A 196 17.32 0.68 4.25
CA GLU A 196 17.60 1.51 5.42
C GLU A 196 16.95 2.88 5.22
N LEU A 197 16.18 3.34 6.20
CA LEU A 197 15.43 4.58 6.15
C LEU A 197 16.27 5.74 6.67
N ALA A 198 16.30 6.85 5.93
CA ALA A 198 16.99 8.07 6.35
C ALA A 198 16.36 8.73 7.59
N THR A 199 15.10 8.42 7.89
CA THR A 199 14.40 8.88 9.09
C THR A 199 13.66 7.71 9.72
N PRO A 200 13.85 7.45 11.03
CA PRO A 200 13.12 6.39 11.71
C PRO A 200 11.60 6.57 11.69
N LEU A 201 10.88 5.45 11.73
CA LEU A 201 9.42 5.33 11.80
C LEU A 201 8.82 5.71 13.17
#